data_AF-C9PSD2-F1
#
_entry.id   AF-C9PSD2-F1
#
_cell.length_a   1.000
_cell.length_b   1.000
_cell.length_c   1.000
_cell.angle_alpha   90.00
_cell.angle_beta   90.00
_cell.angle_gamma   90.00
#
_symmetry.space_group_name_H-M   'P 1'
#
loop_
_entity.id
_entity.type
_entity.pdbx_description
1 polymer ?
#
loop_
_entity_poly.entity_id
_entity_poly.type
_entity_poly.pdbx_seq_one_letter_code
_entity_poly.pdbx_strand_id
1 'polypeptide(L)'
;MNTLTKMTAVAFCSVFLFACDKFDIESLTMQSKPAPSAPVHIQVDPKADFQKFTEFQISQNAKVAALNEEITRAVQAGDLKALEPVLLKFSTQINDIAKELDSLPIYSSEIIKLKVQAKDLLLKSSELMIDNVKLQQNPSPQGVQSLVTKKEILIKVADEFTQLNNELATKYGDMTTQN
;
A
#
# COMPACT_ATOMS: atom_id res chain seq x y z
N MET A 1 -6.52 40.39 -27.57
CA MET A 1 -6.04 40.02 -28.92
C MET A 1 -6.07 38.50 -29.00
N ASN A 2 -7.01 37.98 -29.79
CA ASN A 2 -7.16 36.57 -30.10
C ASN A 2 -6.10 36.14 -31.10
N THR A 3 -5.55 34.93 -30.94
CA THR A 3 -5.06 34.13 -32.06
C THR A 3 -5.37 32.65 -31.82
N LEU A 4 -6.51 32.23 -32.37
CA LEU A 4 -6.81 30.87 -32.78
C LEU A 4 -6.10 30.55 -34.12
N THR A 5 -6.25 29.31 -34.58
CA THR A 5 -5.94 28.71 -35.91
C THR A 5 -4.56 28.04 -35.95
N LYS A 6 -4.36 26.75 -36.27
CA LYS A 6 -4.92 25.88 -37.34
C LYS A 6 -4.76 24.40 -36.92
N MET A 7 -5.85 23.62 -36.86
CA MET A 7 -6.21 22.55 -37.83
C MET A 7 -5.11 21.51 -38.11
N THR A 8 -5.25 20.31 -37.53
CA THR A 8 -5.08 19.03 -38.26
C THR A 8 -6.07 18.02 -37.67
N ALA A 9 -7.18 17.81 -38.39
CA ALA A 9 -8.05 16.65 -38.24
C ALA A 9 -7.54 15.55 -39.18
N VAL A 10 -7.51 14.29 -38.70
CA VAL A 10 -7.45 12.97 -39.39
C VAL A 10 -7.00 11.98 -38.31
N ALA A 11 -7.63 10.86 -37.98
CA ALA A 11 -8.86 10.22 -38.41
C ALA A 11 -9.35 9.30 -37.27
N PHE A 12 -10.67 9.22 -37.14
CA PHE A 12 -11.39 8.20 -36.38
C PHE A 12 -11.28 6.85 -37.09
N CYS A 13 -10.87 5.80 -36.37
CA CYS A 13 -11.08 4.34 -36.54
C CYS A 13 -9.92 3.65 -35.78
N SER A 14 -10.10 2.70 -34.86
CA SER A 14 -11.08 1.62 -34.83
C SER A 14 -11.29 1.13 -33.40
N VAL A 15 -12.57 0.97 -33.05
CA VAL A 15 -13.04 0.14 -31.95
C VAL A 15 -12.69 -1.32 -32.26
N PHE A 16 -11.90 -1.99 -31.42
CA PHE A 16 -11.90 -3.45 -31.36
C PHE A 16 -12.57 -3.87 -30.06
N LEU A 17 -13.86 -4.13 -30.20
CA LEU A 17 -14.66 -4.90 -29.27
C LEU A 17 -14.20 -6.37 -29.34
N PHE A 18 -14.17 -6.98 -28.16
CA PHE A 18 -13.99 -8.40 -27.91
C PHE A 18 -14.86 -9.27 -28.84
N ALA A 19 -14.24 -10.29 -29.43
CA ALA A 19 -14.93 -11.51 -29.81
C ALA A 19 -14.13 -12.68 -29.24
N CYS A 20 -14.74 -13.36 -28.27
CA CYS A 20 -14.38 -14.72 -27.90
C CYS A 20 -14.42 -15.57 -29.17
N ASP A 21 -13.36 -16.30 -29.47
CA ASP A 21 -13.55 -17.59 -30.12
C ASP A 21 -12.82 -18.70 -29.36
N LYS A 22 -13.55 -19.80 -29.29
CA LYS A 22 -13.30 -21.01 -28.54
C LYS A 22 -12.35 -21.89 -29.33
N PHE A 23 -11.41 -22.48 -28.60
CA PHE A 23 -10.86 -23.83 -28.75
C PHE A 23 -10.44 -24.33 -30.13
N ASP A 24 -9.14 -24.58 -30.24
CA ASP A 24 -8.64 -25.88 -30.68
C ASP A 24 -7.58 -26.35 -29.68
N ILE A 25 -7.95 -27.28 -28.79
CA ILE A 25 -6.99 -28.10 -28.04
C ILE A 25 -7.01 -29.46 -28.70
N GLU A 26 -6.04 -29.67 -29.58
CA GLU A 26 -5.71 -30.98 -30.08
C GLU A 26 -5.05 -31.79 -28.95
N SER A 27 -5.63 -32.96 -28.74
CA SER A 27 -5.25 -34.07 -27.88
C SER A 27 -3.77 -34.18 -27.51
N LEU A 28 -3.48 -34.31 -26.21
CA LEU A 28 -2.69 -35.43 -25.69
C LEU A 28 -3.18 -35.81 -24.28
N THR A 29 -3.85 -36.96 -24.20
CA THR A 29 -4.20 -37.64 -22.96
C THR A 29 -2.96 -38.11 -22.20
N MET A 30 -3.07 -37.97 -20.88
CA MET A 30 -2.15 -38.29 -19.79
C MET A 30 -1.51 -39.68 -19.86
N GLN A 31 -0.26 -39.81 -19.40
CA GLN A 31 0.11 -40.66 -18.25
C GLN A 31 1.57 -40.43 -17.79
N SER A 32 1.78 -39.92 -16.58
CA SER A 32 2.90 -40.39 -15.74
C SER A 32 2.66 -40.15 -14.25
N LYS A 33 3.12 -41.12 -13.49
CA LYS A 33 3.08 -41.40 -12.05
C LYS A 33 3.58 -40.22 -11.17
N PRO A 34 3.13 -40.05 -9.91
CA PRO A 34 3.61 -38.96 -9.06
C PRO A 34 5.08 -39.21 -8.68
N ALA A 35 5.96 -38.37 -9.20
CA ALA A 35 7.36 -38.25 -8.79
C ALA A 35 7.49 -37.10 -7.77
N PRO A 36 8.49 -37.13 -6.88
CA PRO A 36 8.59 -36.24 -5.73
C PRO A 36 8.59 -34.78 -6.17
N SER A 37 7.84 -33.94 -5.48
CA SER A 37 7.77 -32.48 -5.67
C SER A 37 9.19 -31.93 -5.82
N ALA A 38 9.57 -31.58 -7.05
CA ALA A 38 10.77 -30.81 -7.28
C ALA A 38 10.69 -29.54 -6.43
N PRO A 39 11.79 -29.08 -5.81
CA PRO A 39 11.76 -27.84 -5.06
C PRO A 39 11.24 -26.74 -6.00
N VAL A 40 10.18 -26.05 -5.58
CA VAL A 40 9.67 -24.87 -6.27
C VAL A 40 10.83 -23.88 -6.34
N HIS A 41 11.49 -23.78 -7.49
CA HIS A 41 12.51 -22.79 -7.71
C HIS A 41 11.79 -21.45 -7.84
N ILE A 42 11.71 -20.71 -6.73
CA ILE A 42 11.13 -19.37 -6.73
C ILE A 42 12.07 -18.47 -7.53
N GLN A 43 11.67 -18.13 -8.77
CA GLN A 43 12.37 -17.12 -9.55
C GLN A 43 12.09 -15.75 -8.91
N VAL A 44 13.15 -15.12 -8.40
CA VAL A 44 13.07 -13.78 -7.80
C VAL A 44 13.13 -12.74 -8.91
N ASP A 45 12.09 -11.91 -9.00
CA ASP A 45 12.02 -10.75 -9.89
C ASP A 45 11.74 -9.48 -9.06
N PRO A 46 12.76 -8.68 -8.75
CA PRO A 46 12.61 -7.46 -7.97
C PRO A 46 11.67 -6.42 -8.59
N LYS A 47 11.59 -6.35 -9.93
CA LYS A 47 10.70 -5.38 -10.59
C LYS A 47 9.25 -5.81 -10.42
N ALA A 48 8.94 -7.08 -10.68
CA ALA A 48 7.58 -7.60 -10.49
C ALA A 48 7.15 -7.53 -9.01
N ASP A 49 8.06 -7.81 -8.08
CA ASP A 49 7.78 -7.68 -6.65
C ASP A 49 7.51 -6.23 -6.22
N PHE A 50 8.26 -5.26 -6.77
CA PHE A 50 8.00 -3.84 -6.52
C PHE A 50 6.65 -3.41 -7.09
N GLN A 51 6.29 -3.86 -8.31
CA GLN A 51 4.97 -3.59 -8.90
C GLN A 51 3.83 -4.12 -8.02
N LYS A 52 3.91 -5.39 -7.55
CA LYS A 52 2.93 -5.94 -6.60
C LYS A 52 2.81 -5.11 -5.33
N PHE A 53 3.93 -4.65 -4.78
CA PHE A 53 3.93 -3.79 -3.59
C PHE A 53 3.22 -2.46 -3.87
N THR A 54 3.48 -1.82 -5.01
CA THR A 54 2.82 -0.56 -5.40
C THR A 54 1.32 -0.76 -5.67
N GLU A 55 0.93 -1.81 -6.38
CA GLU A 55 -0.47 -2.16 -6.60
C GLU A 55 -1.20 -2.41 -5.28
N PHE A 56 -0.55 -3.11 -4.35
CA PHE A 56 -1.08 -3.28 -3.00
C PHE A 56 -1.31 -1.92 -2.33
N GLN A 57 -0.32 -1.02 -2.31
CA GLN A 57 -0.51 0.31 -1.70
C GLN A 57 -1.68 1.07 -2.32
N ILE A 58 -1.78 1.09 -3.66
CA ILE A 58 -2.88 1.74 -4.38
C ILE A 58 -4.23 1.14 -3.97
N SER A 59 -4.31 -0.19 -3.84
CA SER A 59 -5.55 -0.88 -3.44
C SER A 59 -6.03 -0.50 -2.03
N GLN A 60 -5.13 -0.04 -1.16
CA GLN A 60 -5.47 0.37 0.21
C GLN A 60 -5.83 1.86 0.32
N ASN A 61 -5.52 2.70 -0.68
CA ASN A 61 -5.71 4.16 -0.61
C ASN A 61 -7.13 4.57 -0.23
N ALA A 62 -8.15 3.93 -0.82
CA ALA A 62 -9.55 4.26 -0.51
C ALA A 62 -9.92 3.91 0.94
N LYS A 63 -9.43 2.76 1.46
CA LYS A 63 -9.66 2.35 2.85
C LYS A 63 -8.98 3.32 3.81
N VAL A 64 -7.72 3.68 3.55
CA VAL A 64 -6.95 4.62 4.38
C VAL A 64 -7.54 6.03 4.33
N ALA A 65 -8.01 6.49 3.16
CA ALA A 65 -8.66 7.79 3.04
C ALA A 65 -9.95 7.86 3.86
N ALA A 66 -10.82 6.84 3.75
CA ALA A 66 -12.06 6.76 4.53
C ALA A 66 -11.79 6.77 6.05
N LEU A 67 -10.75 6.04 6.48
CA LEU A 67 -10.28 6.05 7.87
C LEU A 67 -9.86 7.44 8.34
N ASN A 68 -9.03 8.14 7.56
CA ASN A 68 -8.55 9.49 7.88
C ASN A 68 -9.70 10.49 7.97
N GLU A 69 -10.71 10.36 7.10
CA GLU A 69 -11.92 11.18 7.18
C GLU A 69 -12.74 10.91 8.46
N GLU A 70 -12.92 9.65 8.84
CA GLU A 70 -13.61 9.29 10.09
C GLU A 70 -12.91 9.89 11.31
N ILE A 71 -11.58 9.79 11.36
CA ILE A 71 -10.76 10.40 12.43
C ILE A 71 -10.92 11.92 12.41
N THR A 72 -10.83 12.54 11.23
CA THR A 72 -10.94 14.01 11.10
C THR A 72 -12.29 14.50 11.59
N ARG A 73 -13.39 13.84 11.21
CA ARG A 73 -14.74 14.17 11.69
C ARG A 73 -14.86 14.03 13.21
N ALA A 74 -14.33 12.95 13.77
CA ALA A 74 -14.35 12.72 15.22
C ALA A 74 -13.53 13.78 15.98
N VAL A 75 -12.35 14.15 15.48
CA VAL A 75 -11.53 15.24 16.05
C VAL A 75 -12.26 16.58 15.96
N GLN A 76 -12.88 16.91 14.83
CA GLN A 76 -13.63 18.16 14.63
C GLN A 76 -14.85 18.27 15.54
N ALA A 77 -15.48 17.15 15.90
CA ALA A 77 -16.58 17.13 16.85
C ALA A 77 -16.15 17.46 18.30
N GLY A 78 -14.84 17.42 18.61
CA GLY A 78 -14.28 17.79 19.91
C GLY A 78 -14.58 16.81 21.05
N ASP A 79 -15.20 15.66 20.76
CA ASP A 79 -15.52 14.64 21.75
C ASP A 79 -14.41 13.58 21.81
N LEU A 80 -13.47 13.78 22.73
CA LEU A 80 -12.36 12.86 22.97
C LEU A 80 -12.79 11.47 23.46
N LYS A 81 -14.01 11.31 24.00
CA LYS A 81 -14.54 10.00 24.40
C LYS A 81 -15.11 9.26 23.19
N ALA A 82 -15.71 9.98 22.24
CA ALA A 82 -16.17 9.40 20.98
C ALA A 82 -15.01 9.04 20.02
N LEU A 83 -13.83 9.64 20.20
CA LEU A 83 -12.66 9.39 19.36
C LEU A 83 -12.00 8.02 19.60
N GLU A 84 -12.04 7.51 20.84
CA GLU A 84 -11.45 6.21 21.21
C GLU A 84 -12.00 5.03 20.39
N PRO A 85 -13.32 4.80 20.28
CA PRO A 85 -13.84 3.70 19.45
C PRO A 85 -13.51 3.85 17.97
N VAL A 86 -13.42 5.09 17.45
CA VAL A 86 -12.99 5.36 16.07
C VAL A 86 -11.53 4.95 15.86
N LEU A 87 -10.65 5.28 16.82
CA LEU A 87 -9.24 4.89 16.77
C LEU A 87 -9.02 3.39 16.96
N LEU A 88 -9.86 2.71 17.74
CA LEU A 88 -9.83 1.24 17.83
C LEU A 88 -10.21 0.61 16.49
N LYS A 89 -11.27 1.08 15.84
CA LYS A 89 -11.64 0.63 14.48
C LYS A 89 -10.52 0.89 13.48
N PHE A 90 -9.90 2.07 13.54
CA PHE A 90 -8.73 2.41 12.73
C PHE A 90 -7.60 1.41 12.93
N SER A 91 -7.23 1.14 14.19
CA SER A 91 -6.17 0.20 14.52
C SER A 91 -6.47 -1.23 14.06
N THR A 92 -7.72 -1.69 14.17
CA THR A 92 -8.13 -2.97 13.60
C THR A 92 -7.89 -3.02 12.09
N GLN A 93 -8.32 -2.00 11.36
CA GLN A 93 -8.12 -1.95 9.90
C GLN A 93 -6.64 -1.88 9.51
N ILE A 94 -5.83 -1.10 10.25
CA ILE A 94 -4.38 -1.05 10.03
C ILE A 94 -3.73 -2.41 10.29
N ASN A 95 -4.14 -3.13 11.34
CA ASN A 95 -3.66 -4.49 11.60
C ASN A 95 -4.04 -5.47 10.48
N ASP A 96 -5.23 -5.32 9.90
CA ASP A 96 -5.66 -6.17 8.78
C ASP A 96 -4.87 -5.86 7.50
N ILE A 97 -4.62 -4.58 7.20
CA ILE A 97 -3.72 -4.16 6.12
C ILE A 97 -2.30 -4.73 6.34
N ALA A 98 -1.78 -4.69 7.56
CA ALA A 98 -0.48 -5.25 7.90
C ALA A 98 -0.41 -6.77 7.67
N LYS A 99 -1.49 -7.51 7.97
CA LYS A 99 -1.59 -8.96 7.67
C LYS A 99 -1.66 -9.22 6.17
N GLU A 100 -2.46 -8.44 5.44
CA GLU A 100 -2.53 -8.54 3.97
C GLU A 100 -1.15 -8.29 3.36
N LEU A 101 -0.42 -7.29 3.86
CA LEU A 101 0.95 -6.97 3.46
C LEU A 101 1.93 -8.11 3.75
N ASP A 102 1.85 -8.74 4.93
CA ASP A 102 2.66 -9.91 5.28
C ASP A 102 2.42 -11.08 4.32
N SER A 103 1.18 -11.26 3.85
CA SER A 103 0.79 -12.32 2.92
C SER A 103 1.21 -12.10 1.46
N LEU A 104 1.65 -10.88 1.08
CA LEU A 104 2.06 -10.61 -0.29
C LEU A 104 3.25 -11.48 -0.72
N PRO A 105 3.16 -12.16 -1.88
CA PRO A 105 4.22 -13.02 -2.42
C PRO A 105 5.33 -12.17 -3.05
N ILE A 106 6.17 -11.62 -2.17
CA ILE A 106 7.35 -10.82 -2.45
C ILE A 106 8.56 -11.58 -1.93
N TYR A 107 9.57 -11.76 -2.79
CA TYR A 107 10.72 -12.60 -2.52
C TYR A 107 12.05 -11.84 -2.63
N SER A 108 12.07 -10.71 -3.36
CA SER A 108 13.24 -9.84 -3.44
C SER A 108 13.57 -9.21 -2.09
N SER A 109 14.83 -9.33 -1.65
CA SER A 109 15.27 -8.87 -0.33
C SER A 109 15.15 -7.36 -0.14
N GLU A 110 15.34 -6.56 -1.18
CA GLU A 110 15.17 -5.10 -1.11
C GLU A 110 13.69 -4.70 -1.01
N ILE A 111 12.80 -5.44 -1.67
CA ILE A 111 11.35 -5.19 -1.59
C ILE A 111 10.79 -5.71 -0.26
N ILE A 112 11.34 -6.80 0.30
CA ILE A 112 11.02 -7.27 1.66
C ILE A 112 11.37 -6.19 2.68
N LYS A 113 12.53 -5.52 2.56
CA LYS A 113 12.89 -4.40 3.45
C LYS A 113 11.87 -3.27 3.38
N LEU A 114 11.48 -2.87 2.17
CA LEU A 114 10.44 -1.85 1.95
C LEU A 114 9.09 -2.27 2.58
N LYS A 115 8.69 -3.52 2.37
CA LYS A 115 7.48 -4.13 2.95
C LYS A 115 7.49 -4.07 4.48
N VAL A 116 8.62 -4.42 5.10
CA VAL A 116 8.79 -4.36 6.56
C VAL A 116 8.68 -2.93 7.07
N GLN A 117 9.32 -1.96 6.41
CA GLN A 117 9.25 -0.55 6.81
C GLN A 117 7.84 0.03 6.63
N ALA A 118 7.15 -0.32 5.54
CA ALA A 118 5.75 0.08 5.34
C ALA A 118 4.84 -0.45 6.46
N LYS A 119 5.03 -1.72 6.86
CA LYS A 119 4.29 -2.30 7.98
C LYS A 119 4.56 -1.58 9.29
N ASP A 120 5.83 -1.33 9.58
CA ASP A 120 6.25 -0.66 10.81
C ASP A 120 5.70 0.78 10.88
N LEU A 121 5.75 1.51 9.75
CA LEU A 121 5.18 2.84 9.62
C LEU A 121 3.67 2.85 9.92
N LEU A 122 2.92 1.92 9.32
CA LEU A 122 1.47 1.79 9.53
C LEU A 122 1.14 1.52 11.00
N LEU A 123 1.77 0.51 11.61
CA LEU A 123 1.49 0.10 12.98
C LEU A 123 1.88 1.19 13.99
N LYS A 124 3.06 1.79 13.84
CA LYS A 124 3.52 2.87 14.73
C LYS A 124 2.66 4.12 14.62
N SER A 125 2.20 4.46 13.43
CA SER A 125 1.27 5.59 13.23
C SER A 125 -0.04 5.35 13.97
N SER A 126 -0.61 4.14 13.87
CA SER A 126 -1.80 3.76 14.63
C SER A 126 -1.61 3.78 16.14
N GLU A 127 -0.47 3.28 16.62
CA GLU A 127 -0.14 3.30 18.05
C GLU A 127 -0.03 4.74 18.57
N LEU A 128 0.68 5.61 17.84
CA LEU A 128 0.86 7.02 18.22
C LEU A 128 -0.48 7.76 18.33
N MET A 129 -1.42 7.53 17.39
CA MET A 129 -2.74 8.16 17.43
C MET A 129 -3.53 7.73 18.66
N ILE A 130 -3.54 6.43 18.99
CA ILE A 130 -4.21 5.90 20.17
C ILE A 130 -3.62 6.47 21.45
N ASP A 131 -2.29 6.47 21.56
CA ASP A 131 -1.60 6.94 22.75
C ASP A 131 -1.78 8.43 22.97
N ASN A 132 -1.83 9.23 21.89
CA ASN A 132 -2.13 10.65 21.99
C ASN A 132 -3.51 10.90 22.61
N VAL A 133 -4.54 10.14 22.21
CA VAL A 133 -5.88 10.28 22.79
C VAL A 133 -5.92 9.82 24.24
N LYS A 134 -5.30 8.69 24.57
CA LYS A 134 -5.18 8.23 25.96
C LYS A 134 -4.49 9.25 26.84
N LEU A 135 -3.44 9.89 26.34
CA LEU A 135 -2.73 10.96 27.05
C LEU A 135 -3.60 12.19 27.25
N GLN A 136 -4.42 12.58 26.26
CA GLN A 136 -5.36 13.70 26.42
C GLN A 136 -6.45 13.40 27.46
N GLN A 137 -6.91 12.15 27.53
CA GLN A 137 -7.87 11.71 28.54
C GLN A 137 -7.25 11.60 29.95
N ASN A 138 -5.97 11.22 30.03
CA ASN A 138 -5.22 11.09 31.29
C ASN A 138 -3.80 11.67 31.18
N PRO A 139 -3.65 13.01 31.32
CA PRO A 139 -2.36 13.68 31.15
C PRO A 139 -1.32 13.23 32.18
N SER A 140 -0.11 12.91 31.72
CA SER A 140 1.02 12.61 32.61
C SER A 140 2.35 13.03 31.97
N PRO A 141 3.35 13.48 32.76
CA PRO A 141 4.68 13.81 32.24
C PRO A 141 5.36 12.63 31.53
N GLN A 142 5.23 11.42 32.09
CA GLN A 142 5.76 10.20 31.49
C GLN A 142 5.10 9.89 30.14
N GLY A 143 3.79 10.06 30.04
CA GLY A 143 3.06 9.86 28.80
C GLY A 143 3.44 10.89 27.72
N VAL A 144 3.64 12.16 28.10
CA VAL A 144 4.16 13.19 27.18
C VAL A 144 5.54 12.79 26.64
N GLN A 145 6.47 12.38 27.51
CA GLN A 145 7.81 11.98 27.08
C GLN A 145 7.77 10.74 26.18
N SER A 146 6.94 9.74 26.51
CA SER A 146 6.77 8.55 25.68
C SER A 146 6.23 8.90 24.29
N LEU A 147 5.24 9.80 24.21
CA LEU A 147 4.65 10.23 22.95
C LEU A 147 5.66 10.98 22.07
N VAL A 148 6.51 11.84 22.67
CA VAL A 148 7.62 12.51 21.98
C VAL A 148 8.58 11.50 21.37
N THR A 149 9.04 10.52 22.15
CA THR A 149 9.94 9.47 21.65
C THR A 149 9.30 8.64 20.54
N LYS A 150 8.02 8.26 20.66
CA LYS A 150 7.30 7.53 19.61
C LYS A 150 7.19 8.37 18.33
N LYS A 151 6.94 9.67 18.45
CA LYS A 151 6.92 10.59 17.32
C LYS A 151 8.27 10.67 16.62
N GLU A 152 9.38 10.79 17.36
CA GLU A 152 10.73 10.80 16.79
C GLU A 152 11.05 9.50 16.04
N ILE A 153 10.70 8.36 16.63
CA ILE A 153 10.84 7.04 15.98
C ILE A 153 10.00 6.98 14.70
N LEU A 154 8.75 7.44 14.75
CA LEU A 154 7.85 7.44 13.60
C LEU A 154 8.41 8.30 12.45
N ILE A 155 8.96 9.48 12.76
CA ILE A 155 9.61 10.36 11.77
C ILE A 155 10.77 9.62 11.11
N LYS A 156 11.65 8.99 11.90
CA LYS A 156 12.78 8.21 11.36
C LYS A 156 12.33 7.07 10.45
N VAL A 157 11.32 6.30 10.86
CA VAL A 157 10.78 5.21 10.05
C VAL A 157 10.13 5.74 8.76
N ALA A 158 9.44 6.88 8.83
CA ALA A 158 8.85 7.52 7.66
C ALA A 158 9.90 8.02 6.67
N ASP A 159 10.99 8.62 7.16
CA ASP A 159 12.10 9.09 6.33
C ASP A 159 12.79 7.92 5.63
N GLU A 160 13.13 6.86 6.38
CA GLU A 160 13.77 5.66 5.83
C GLU A 160 12.86 4.95 4.80
N PHE A 161 11.57 4.83 5.10
CA PHE A 161 10.58 4.28 4.16
C PHE A 161 10.53 5.12 2.88
N THR A 162 10.44 6.45 3.01
CA THR A 162 10.35 7.37 1.87
C THR A 162 11.60 7.29 1.00
N GLN A 163 12.78 7.29 1.63
CA GLN A 163 14.04 7.14 0.92
C GLN A 163 14.09 5.82 0.15
N LEU A 164 13.85 4.68 0.81
CA LEU A 164 13.91 3.38 0.16
C LEU A 164 12.85 3.24 -0.94
N ASN A 165 11.64 3.74 -0.72
CA ASN A 165 10.58 3.72 -1.72
C ASN A 165 10.97 4.53 -2.96
N ASN A 166 11.58 5.71 -2.80
CA ASN A 166 12.02 6.55 -3.91
C ASN A 166 13.20 5.93 -4.67
N GLU A 167 14.15 5.33 -3.96
CA GLU A 167 15.27 4.59 -4.57
C GLU A 167 14.76 3.43 -5.43
N LEU A 168 13.82 2.63 -4.90
CA LEU A 168 13.22 1.50 -5.61
C LEU A 168 12.29 1.95 -6.74
N ALA A 169 11.56 3.05 -6.58
CA ALA A 169 10.75 3.65 -7.65
C ALA A 169 11.64 4.13 -8.81
N THR A 170 12.79 4.72 -8.52
CA THR A 170 13.77 5.13 -9.55
C THR A 170 14.34 3.91 -10.28
N LYS A 171 14.56 2.81 -9.56
CA LYS A 171 15.17 1.58 -10.09
C LYS A 171 14.19 0.70 -10.88
N TYR A 172 12.93 0.63 -10.42
CA TYR A 172 11.94 -0.36 -10.87
C TYR A 172 10.59 0.22 -11.30
N GLY A 173 10.33 1.49 -11.02
CA GLY A 173 9.09 2.15 -11.42
C GLY A 173 8.95 2.24 -12.94
N ASP A 174 7.71 2.19 -13.41
CA ASP A 174 7.43 2.37 -14.84
C ASP A 174 7.48 3.86 -15.20
N MET A 175 8.33 4.23 -16.17
CA MET A 175 8.51 5.60 -16.65
C MET A 175 7.28 6.17 -17.40
N THR A 176 6.17 5.45 -17.47
CA THR A 176 5.02 5.78 -18.34
C THR A 176 3.94 6.65 -17.69
N THR A 177 4.06 7.01 -16.40
CA THR A 177 3.08 7.86 -15.68
C THR A 177 3.65 9.17 -15.15
N GLN A 178 4.76 9.66 -15.72
CA GLN A 178 5.16 11.06 -15.58
C GLN A 178 4.78 11.82 -16.86
N ASN A 179 3.52 12.23 -16.99
CA ASN A 179 3.07 13.31 -17.88
C ASN A 179 1.73 13.85 -17.38
#